data_AF-A0A2E1TIK0-F1
#
_entry.id   AF-A0A2E1TIK0-F1
#
_cell.length_a   1.000
_cell.length_b   1.000
_cell.length_c   1.000
_cell.angle_alpha   90.00
_cell.angle_beta   90.00
_cell.angle_gamma   90.00
#
_symmetry.space_group_name_H-M   'P 1'
#
loop_
_entity.id
_entity.type
_entity.pdbx_description
1 polymer ?
#
loop_
_entity_poly.entity_id
_entity_poly.type
_entity_poly.pdbx_seq_one_letter_code
_entity_poly.pdbx_strand_id
1 'polypeptide(L)'
;MAVTQNSYTGTGSQTTFSFTFPYLKASDIKASLDAVGTTAFTLPTATTLQFNTAPANGVKIKIFRETATDNLTATFYAGSAIKSEDLNENFTQNLYSTQEVGSRYISNLGGTMVGNFGLGEDSDIVFEGSSDNANETTITVADPTADRTITFPNVSGNVVTTGDTGTVTSTMLADGTIVAADLASNAVTTAKITDGNVTTAKIGADAVTGAKIADDQINSEHYVDASIDTAHIADSQITNAKMADNSVNTAELVDDAVTAAKLASNSVVSASIVDGTIVTGDIANNAITNAKMADDSVGAAELVDTSVGTAALASN
;
A
#
# COMPACT_ATOMS: atom_id res chain seq x y z
N MET A 1 0.43 43.35 -38.68
CA MET A 1 -0.41 43.75 -37.54
C MET A 1 -0.26 45.26 -37.35
N ALA A 2 -1.35 45.98 -37.05
CA ALA A 2 -1.25 47.38 -36.69
C ALA A 2 -0.48 47.53 -35.36
N VAL A 3 0.40 48.51 -35.26
CA VAL A 3 1.02 48.86 -33.97
C VAL A 3 -0.05 49.53 -33.13
N THR A 4 -0.40 48.95 -31.98
CA THR A 4 -1.37 49.51 -31.02
C THR A 4 -0.73 49.87 -29.67
N GLN A 5 0.56 49.56 -29.53
CA GLN A 5 1.35 49.81 -28.33
C GLN A 5 2.83 50.03 -28.67
N ASN A 6 3.52 50.77 -27.81
CA ASN A 6 4.97 50.87 -27.78
C ASN A 6 5.46 50.51 -26.37
N SER A 7 6.55 49.74 -26.30
CA SER A 7 7.14 49.29 -25.04
C SER A 7 8.52 49.92 -24.83
N TYR A 8 8.80 50.31 -23.59
CA TYR A 8 10.08 50.91 -23.17
C TYR A 8 10.55 50.28 -21.86
N THR A 9 11.80 50.55 -21.49
CA THR A 9 12.32 50.27 -20.14
C THR A 9 12.71 51.60 -19.51
N GLY A 10 12.22 51.85 -18.30
CA GLY A 10 12.55 53.04 -17.52
C GLY A 10 14.05 53.12 -17.26
N THR A 11 14.60 54.32 -17.37
CA THR A 11 16.03 54.59 -17.13
C THR A 11 16.28 55.21 -15.76
N GLY A 12 15.22 55.50 -14.98
CA GLY A 12 15.29 56.25 -13.73
C GLY A 12 15.36 57.77 -13.88
N SER A 13 15.59 58.28 -15.09
CA SER A 13 15.76 59.72 -15.34
C SER A 13 14.93 60.26 -16.51
N GLN A 14 14.53 59.43 -17.48
CA GLN A 14 13.71 59.84 -18.61
C GLN A 14 12.23 59.92 -18.24
N THR A 15 11.57 61.02 -18.62
CA THR A 15 10.13 61.23 -18.39
C THR A 15 9.32 61.18 -19.68
N THR A 16 9.92 61.44 -20.84
CA THR A 16 9.25 61.56 -22.13
C THR A 16 9.49 60.34 -23.02
N PHE A 17 8.42 59.83 -23.62
CA PHE A 17 8.43 58.66 -24.49
C PHE A 17 7.54 58.94 -25.70
N SER A 18 8.06 58.68 -26.92
CA SER A 18 7.24 58.77 -28.13
C SER A 18 6.35 57.54 -28.29
N PHE A 19 5.32 57.61 -29.11
CA PHE A 19 4.56 56.45 -29.56
C PHE A 19 4.13 56.65 -31.02
N THR A 20 3.84 55.55 -31.74
CA THR A 20 3.67 55.56 -33.20
C THR A 20 2.30 55.07 -33.67
N PHE A 21 1.39 54.76 -32.76
CA PHE A 21 0.05 54.30 -33.09
C PHE A 21 -0.97 55.46 -33.14
N PRO A 22 -1.94 55.41 -34.06
CA PRO A 22 -3.00 56.42 -34.12
C PRO A 22 -4.04 56.19 -33.02
N TYR A 23 -4.86 57.17 -32.68
CA TYR A 23 -5.93 57.09 -31.65
C TYR A 23 -7.09 58.04 -32.02
N LEU A 24 -8.28 57.83 -31.45
CA LEU A 24 -9.44 58.70 -31.72
C LEU A 24 -9.43 59.94 -30.83
N LYS A 25 -9.16 59.75 -29.53
CA LYS A 25 -9.10 60.83 -28.54
C LYS A 25 -7.96 60.60 -27.57
N ALA A 26 -7.45 61.69 -26.99
CA ALA A 26 -6.33 61.65 -26.05
C ALA A 26 -6.57 60.70 -24.85
N SER A 27 -7.83 60.51 -24.45
CA SER A 27 -8.21 59.61 -23.35
C SER A 27 -8.13 58.11 -23.69
N ASP A 28 -8.00 57.76 -24.97
CA ASP A 28 -7.73 56.38 -25.40
C ASP A 28 -6.28 56.00 -25.15
N ILE A 29 -5.38 56.96 -24.97
CA ILE A 29 -4.00 56.66 -24.62
C ILE A 29 -3.92 56.24 -23.16
N LYS A 30 -3.37 55.05 -22.94
CA LYS A 30 -3.09 54.48 -21.63
C LYS A 30 -1.60 54.24 -21.46
N ALA A 31 -1.17 54.22 -20.21
CA ALA A 31 0.17 53.80 -19.85
C ALA A 31 0.13 52.84 -18.66
N SER A 32 1.07 51.90 -18.63
CA SER A 32 1.33 51.06 -17.46
C SER A 32 2.81 51.00 -17.14
N LEU A 33 3.12 50.89 -15.85
CA LEU A 33 4.44 50.64 -15.29
C LEU A 33 4.43 49.25 -14.65
N ASP A 34 5.28 48.34 -15.10
CA ASP A 34 5.30 46.93 -14.68
C ASP A 34 3.91 46.27 -14.71
N ALA A 35 3.20 46.48 -15.82
CA ALA A 35 1.83 46.03 -16.06
C ALA A 35 0.75 46.64 -15.13
N VAL A 36 1.10 47.59 -14.25
CA VAL A 36 0.15 48.35 -13.44
C VAL A 36 -0.25 49.63 -14.18
N GLY A 37 -1.53 49.77 -14.50
CA GLY A 37 -2.07 50.98 -15.15
C GLY A 37 -1.81 52.25 -14.34
N THR A 38 -1.48 53.34 -15.02
CA THR A 38 -1.23 54.64 -14.38
C THR A 38 -1.89 55.77 -15.15
N THR A 39 -2.33 56.79 -14.41
CA THR A 39 -2.83 58.07 -14.94
C THR A 39 -1.85 59.22 -14.70
N ALA A 40 -0.68 58.94 -14.12
CA ALA A 40 0.32 59.93 -13.75
C ALA A 40 1.19 60.36 -14.96
N PHE A 41 0.53 60.82 -16.02
CA PHE A 41 1.18 61.31 -17.23
C PHE A 41 0.37 62.41 -17.92
N THR A 42 1.02 63.08 -18.88
CA THR A 42 0.39 64.05 -19.79
C THR A 42 0.80 63.74 -21.24
N LEU A 43 0.09 64.33 -22.20
CA LEU A 43 0.39 64.24 -23.62
C LEU A 43 0.84 65.61 -24.13
N PRO A 44 2.13 65.97 -23.98
CA PRO A 44 2.65 67.26 -24.45
C PRO A 44 2.52 67.45 -25.97
N THR A 45 2.52 66.35 -26.74
CA THR A 45 2.23 66.37 -28.17
C THR A 45 1.32 65.21 -28.54
N ALA A 46 0.81 65.21 -29.78
CA ALA A 46 -0.04 64.14 -30.27
C ALA A 46 0.64 62.76 -30.30
N THR A 47 1.98 62.67 -30.21
CA THR A 47 2.74 61.42 -30.33
C THR A 47 3.76 61.22 -29.22
N THR A 48 3.66 62.00 -28.13
CA THR A 48 4.59 61.94 -27.00
C THR A 48 3.83 61.93 -25.70
N LEU A 49 4.15 60.96 -24.84
CA LEU A 49 3.68 60.84 -23.47
C LEU A 49 4.79 61.26 -22.51
N GLN A 50 4.44 62.03 -21.50
CA GLN A 50 5.34 62.45 -20.44
C GLN A 50 4.81 62.02 -19.08
N PHE A 51 5.51 61.11 -18.40
CA PHE A 51 5.19 60.77 -17.01
C PHE A 51 5.50 61.94 -16.07
N ASN A 52 4.66 62.12 -15.06
CA ASN A 52 4.83 63.17 -14.04
C ASN A 52 6.09 62.95 -13.20
N THR A 53 6.53 61.70 -13.08
CA THR A 53 7.77 61.29 -12.41
C THR A 53 8.47 60.26 -13.29
N ALA A 54 9.80 60.35 -13.40
CA ALA A 54 10.57 59.41 -14.22
C ALA A 54 10.34 57.97 -13.71
N PRO A 55 9.89 57.03 -14.57
CA PRO A 55 9.81 55.63 -14.18
C PRO A 55 11.18 55.10 -13.76
N ALA A 56 11.20 54.33 -12.66
CA ALA A 56 12.44 53.81 -12.09
C ALA A 56 13.22 52.93 -13.08
N ASN A 57 14.53 52.81 -12.86
CA ASN A 57 15.39 52.03 -13.73
C ASN A 57 14.94 50.56 -13.77
N GLY A 58 14.75 50.00 -14.97
CA GLY A 58 14.32 48.61 -15.16
C GLY A 58 12.81 48.39 -15.24
N VAL A 59 11.99 49.36 -14.80
CA VAL A 59 10.51 49.29 -14.89
C VAL A 59 10.09 49.15 -16.34
N LYS A 60 9.22 48.19 -16.63
CA LYS A 60 8.65 47.99 -17.97
C LYS A 60 7.53 48.99 -18.20
N ILE A 61 7.72 49.83 -19.20
CA ILE A 61 6.75 50.85 -19.59
C ILE A 61 6.01 50.32 -20.80
N LYS A 62 4.68 50.38 -20.76
CA LYS A 62 3.83 50.13 -21.92
C LYS A 62 2.95 51.36 -22.14
N ILE A 63 3.01 51.91 -23.34
CA ILE A 63 2.11 52.97 -23.80
C ILE A 63 1.25 52.36 -24.89
N PHE A 64 -0.06 52.42 -24.75
CA PHE A 64 -0.97 51.70 -25.63
C PHE A 64 -2.27 52.46 -25.82
N ARG A 65 -2.99 52.13 -26.89
CA ARG A 65 -4.34 52.61 -27.12
C ARG A 65 -5.35 51.65 -26.51
N GLU A 66 -6.39 52.20 -25.90
CA GLU A 66 -7.59 51.52 -25.46
C GLU A 66 -8.81 52.36 -25.88
N THR A 67 -9.40 51.98 -27.00
CA THR A 67 -10.55 52.63 -27.61
C THR A 67 -11.82 52.23 -26.86
N ALA A 68 -12.51 53.21 -26.29
CA ALA A 68 -13.75 52.97 -25.57
C ALA A 68 -14.81 52.36 -26.50
N THR A 69 -15.50 51.30 -26.05
CA THR A 69 -16.59 50.63 -26.78
C THR A 69 -17.97 50.88 -26.16
N ASP A 70 -18.03 51.54 -25.00
CA ASP A 70 -19.28 51.76 -24.25
C ASP A 70 -20.27 52.68 -24.99
N ASN A 71 -19.77 53.57 -25.84
CA ASN A 71 -20.56 54.49 -26.64
C ASN A 71 -19.95 54.62 -28.04
N LEU A 72 -20.81 54.67 -29.06
CA LEU A 72 -20.38 54.98 -30.42
C LEU A 72 -19.80 56.40 -30.50
N THR A 73 -18.75 56.60 -31.30
CA THR A 73 -18.19 57.93 -31.56
C THR A 73 -19.25 58.89 -32.13
N ALA A 74 -20.13 58.38 -33.00
CA ALA A 74 -21.30 59.08 -33.51
C ALA A 74 -22.59 58.27 -33.32
N THR A 75 -23.66 58.92 -32.84
CA THR A 75 -24.98 58.28 -32.62
C THR A 75 -26.00 58.82 -33.62
N PHE A 76 -26.77 57.94 -34.26
CA PHE A 76 -27.80 58.33 -35.23
C PHE A 76 -29.20 58.18 -34.63
N TYR A 77 -30.05 59.19 -34.81
CA TYR A 77 -31.45 59.18 -34.40
C TYR A 77 -32.37 59.20 -35.65
N ALA A 78 -33.65 58.89 -35.48
CA ALA A 78 -34.61 59.01 -36.57
C ALA A 78 -34.66 60.45 -37.08
N GLY A 79 -34.44 60.63 -38.39
CA GLY A 79 -34.35 61.95 -39.02
C GLY A 79 -32.96 62.60 -39.01
N SER A 80 -31.93 61.96 -38.43
CA SER A 80 -30.54 62.40 -38.55
C SER A 80 -30.10 62.37 -40.01
N ALA A 81 -29.47 63.45 -40.48
CA ALA A 81 -28.71 63.43 -41.73
C ALA A 81 -27.40 62.68 -41.46
N ILE A 82 -27.21 61.53 -42.12
CA ILE A 82 -26.00 60.73 -41.99
C ILE A 82 -24.86 61.41 -42.75
N LYS A 83 -23.79 61.79 -42.05
CA LYS A 83 -22.56 62.28 -42.68
C LYS A 83 -21.57 61.13 -42.87
N SER A 84 -20.79 61.18 -43.94
CA SER A 84 -19.72 60.21 -44.18
C SER A 84 -18.63 60.25 -43.09
N GLU A 85 -18.43 61.40 -42.46
CA GLU A 85 -17.53 61.58 -41.32
C GLU A 85 -17.98 60.75 -40.12
N ASP A 86 -19.24 60.89 -39.67
CA ASP A 86 -19.82 60.12 -38.56
C ASP A 86 -19.74 58.60 -38.79
N LEU A 87 -19.94 58.16 -40.04
CA LEU A 87 -19.77 56.75 -40.42
C LEU A 87 -18.31 56.30 -40.33
N ASN A 88 -17.39 57.12 -40.82
CA ASN A 88 -15.95 56.84 -40.77
C ASN A 88 -15.44 56.82 -39.32
N GLU A 89 -15.96 57.68 -38.44
CA GLU A 89 -15.62 57.71 -37.02
C GLU A 89 -16.02 56.41 -36.32
N ASN A 90 -17.27 55.96 -36.52
CA ASN A 90 -17.73 54.67 -35.98
C ASN A 90 -16.97 53.48 -36.57
N PHE A 91 -16.66 53.50 -37.87
CA PHE A 91 -15.83 52.48 -38.50
C PHE A 91 -14.42 52.45 -37.93
N THR A 92 -13.81 53.62 -37.73
CA THR A 92 -12.46 53.74 -37.16
C THR A 92 -12.44 53.27 -35.71
N GLN A 93 -13.48 53.58 -34.93
CA GLN A 93 -13.64 53.06 -33.57
C GLN A 93 -13.68 51.53 -33.55
N ASN A 94 -14.49 50.92 -34.42
CA ASN A 94 -14.58 49.47 -34.53
C ASN A 94 -13.25 48.85 -34.98
N LEU A 95 -12.58 49.45 -35.95
CA LEU A 95 -11.27 49.01 -36.41
C LEU A 95 -10.24 49.09 -35.29
N TYR A 96 -10.21 50.18 -34.54
CA TYR A 96 -9.25 50.38 -33.46
C TYR A 96 -9.49 49.44 -32.29
N SER A 97 -10.74 49.30 -31.85
CA SER A 97 -11.10 48.35 -30.80
C SER A 97 -10.76 46.91 -31.22
N THR A 98 -10.96 46.55 -32.49
CA THR A 98 -10.61 45.22 -33.01
C THR A 98 -9.10 45.00 -33.09
N GLN A 99 -8.32 46.01 -33.50
CA GLN A 99 -6.85 45.94 -33.50
C GLN A 99 -6.27 45.83 -32.08
N GLU A 100 -6.99 46.35 -31.09
CA GLU A 100 -6.64 46.28 -29.66
C GLU A 100 -7.05 44.95 -29.01
N VAL A 101 -7.87 44.13 -29.68
CA VAL A 101 -8.02 42.70 -29.35
C VAL A 101 -6.72 42.01 -29.75
N GLY A 102 -5.63 42.34 -29.05
CA GLY A 102 -4.45 41.52 -29.00
C GLY A 102 -4.84 40.34 -28.15
N SER A 103 -5.07 39.19 -28.78
CA SER A 103 -5.12 37.86 -28.18
C SER A 103 -4.53 37.83 -26.77
N ARG A 104 -5.31 37.34 -25.79
CA ARG A 104 -4.90 37.19 -24.38
C ARG A 104 -3.85 36.07 -24.25
N TYR A 105 -2.70 36.23 -24.93
CA TYR A 105 -1.58 35.32 -24.82
C TYR A 105 -0.99 35.45 -23.41
N ILE A 106 -0.75 34.31 -22.77
CA ILE A 106 0.17 34.26 -21.63
C ILE A 106 1.55 34.61 -22.19
N SER A 107 2.16 35.67 -21.65
CA SER A 107 3.46 36.16 -22.09
C SER A 107 4.50 35.03 -22.07
N ASN A 108 5.21 34.84 -23.18
CA ASN A 108 6.34 33.90 -23.25
C ASN A 108 7.61 34.41 -22.55
N LEU A 109 7.61 35.66 -22.06
CA LEU A 109 8.74 36.26 -21.34
C LEU A 109 8.80 35.85 -19.86
N GLY A 110 7.91 34.94 -19.41
CA GLY A 110 7.80 34.53 -18.01
C GLY A 110 6.98 35.50 -17.15
N GLY A 111 6.46 34.99 -16.03
CA GLY A 111 5.62 35.71 -15.06
C GLY A 111 4.68 34.77 -14.31
N THR A 112 4.11 35.23 -13.19
CA THR A 112 3.07 34.49 -12.44
C THR A 112 1.70 35.05 -12.81
N MET A 113 0.77 34.18 -13.21
CA MET A 113 -0.63 34.60 -13.34
C MET A 113 -1.22 34.88 -11.95
N VAL A 114 -1.81 36.05 -11.77
CA VAL A 114 -2.55 36.42 -10.56
C VAL A 114 -4.03 36.50 -10.91
N GLY A 115 -4.87 35.72 -10.23
CA GLY A 115 -6.31 35.59 -10.51
C GLY A 115 -6.69 34.25 -11.12
N ASN A 116 -7.89 34.17 -11.72
CA ASN A 116 -8.42 32.95 -12.29
C ASN A 116 -8.04 32.81 -13.78
N PHE A 117 -7.69 31.61 -14.20
CA PHE A 117 -7.59 31.24 -15.61
C PHE A 117 -8.85 30.45 -16.00
N GLY A 118 -9.74 31.07 -16.77
CA GLY A 118 -10.95 30.45 -17.29
C GLY A 118 -10.82 30.20 -18.79
N LEU A 119 -11.16 29.00 -19.22
CA LEU A 119 -11.27 28.61 -20.63
C LEU A 119 -12.74 28.58 -21.04
N GLY A 120 -13.03 28.95 -22.29
CA GLY A 120 -14.38 28.85 -22.85
C GLY A 120 -14.73 27.43 -23.28
N GLU A 121 -15.88 27.26 -23.93
CA GLU A 121 -16.25 25.99 -24.58
C GLU A 121 -15.17 25.58 -25.61
N ASP A 122 -15.01 24.27 -25.81
CA ASP A 122 -14.11 23.65 -26.80
C ASP A 122 -12.65 24.15 -26.75
N SER A 123 -12.15 24.47 -25.56
CA SER A 123 -10.80 24.96 -25.35
C SER A 123 -9.97 23.97 -24.52
N ASP A 124 -8.86 23.50 -25.09
CA ASP A 124 -7.92 22.58 -24.45
C ASP A 124 -6.65 23.28 -23.95
N ILE A 125 -6.01 22.72 -22.93
CA ILE A 125 -4.63 23.08 -22.56
C ILE A 125 -3.69 22.06 -23.22
N VAL A 126 -2.86 22.54 -24.14
CA VAL A 126 -1.92 21.72 -24.92
C VAL A 126 -0.48 22.08 -24.53
N PHE A 127 0.31 21.07 -24.17
CA PHE A 127 1.73 21.20 -23.87
C PHE A 127 2.55 20.59 -25.00
N GLU A 128 3.38 21.42 -25.60
CA GLU A 128 4.44 21.01 -26.51
C GLU A 128 5.63 20.44 -25.73
N GLY A 129 6.25 19.40 -26.29
CA GLY A 129 7.53 18.89 -25.81
C GLY A 129 8.69 19.85 -26.10
N SER A 130 9.92 19.37 -25.92
CA SER A 130 11.14 20.16 -26.20
C SER A 130 11.38 20.47 -27.68
N SER A 131 10.64 19.83 -28.57
CA SER A 131 10.72 19.99 -30.03
C SER A 131 9.33 20.27 -30.58
N ASP A 132 9.24 21.19 -31.53
CA ASP A 132 8.02 21.42 -32.31
C ASP A 132 7.78 20.21 -33.23
N ASN A 133 6.78 19.39 -32.89
CA ASN A 133 6.42 18.18 -33.61
C ASN A 133 4.97 17.81 -33.30
N ALA A 134 4.38 16.86 -34.03
CA ALA A 134 2.97 16.49 -33.90
C ALA A 134 2.63 15.63 -32.66
N ASN A 135 3.44 15.64 -31.60
CA ASN A 135 3.18 14.89 -30.38
C ASN A 135 3.02 15.84 -29.20
N GLU A 136 1.77 16.06 -28.82
CA GLU A 136 1.40 16.98 -27.76
C GLU A 136 0.79 16.25 -26.56
N THR A 137 0.92 16.86 -25.36
CA THR A 137 0.17 16.44 -24.18
C THR A 137 -0.99 17.39 -23.96
N THR A 138 -2.21 16.87 -24.09
CA THR A 138 -3.43 17.66 -23.91
C THR A 138 -4.11 17.32 -22.59
N ILE A 139 -4.41 18.33 -21.77
CA ILE A 139 -5.36 18.18 -20.65
C ILE A 139 -6.76 18.38 -21.22
N THR A 140 -7.48 17.27 -21.36
CA THR A 140 -8.88 17.27 -21.78
C THR A 140 -9.80 17.11 -20.58
N VAL A 141 -10.99 17.71 -20.67
CA VAL A 141 -12.06 17.54 -19.69
C VAL A 141 -13.24 16.90 -20.39
N ALA A 142 -13.61 15.69 -20.00
CA ALA A 142 -14.86 15.10 -20.45
C ALA A 142 -16.04 15.92 -19.92
N ASP A 143 -17.11 16.04 -20.70
CA ASP A 143 -18.29 16.86 -20.37
C ASP A 143 -18.79 16.59 -18.92
N PRO A 144 -18.63 17.54 -17.99
CA PRO A 144 -18.91 17.29 -16.59
C PRO A 144 -20.42 17.34 -16.31
N THR A 145 -20.94 16.30 -15.67
CA THR A 145 -22.37 16.23 -15.28
C THR A 145 -22.74 17.07 -14.03
N ALA A 146 -21.75 17.71 -13.42
CA ALA A 146 -21.85 18.70 -12.33
C ALA A 146 -20.44 19.26 -12.07
N ASP A 147 -20.31 20.30 -11.24
CA ASP A 147 -19.03 20.93 -10.91
C ASP A 147 -17.98 19.91 -10.47
N ARG A 148 -16.75 20.06 -10.99
CA ARG A 148 -15.59 19.25 -10.63
C ARG A 148 -14.46 20.15 -10.17
N THR A 149 -13.75 19.71 -9.15
CA THR A 149 -12.59 20.44 -8.61
C THR A 149 -11.41 19.48 -8.50
N ILE A 150 -10.29 19.84 -9.12
CA ILE A 150 -8.99 19.17 -8.92
C ILE A 150 -8.17 20.08 -8.00
N THR A 151 -7.79 19.55 -6.84
CA THR A 151 -6.99 20.31 -5.85
C THR A 151 -5.58 19.75 -5.81
N PHE A 152 -4.58 20.59 -6.09
CA PHE A 152 -3.18 20.23 -5.87
C PHE A 152 -2.77 20.58 -4.43
N PRO A 153 -2.18 19.64 -3.68
CA PRO A 153 -1.61 19.96 -2.37
C PRO A 153 -0.41 20.91 -2.50
N ASN A 154 -0.11 21.66 -1.44
CA ASN A 154 1.05 22.57 -1.42
C ASN A 154 2.37 21.80 -1.23
N VAL A 155 2.72 20.98 -2.21
CA VAL A 155 3.93 20.17 -2.27
C VAL A 155 4.39 20.06 -3.72
N SER A 156 5.71 19.96 -3.93
CA SER A 156 6.27 19.67 -5.25
C SER A 156 6.16 18.17 -5.56
N GLY A 157 5.87 17.82 -6.82
CA GLY A 157 5.81 16.43 -7.26
C GLY A 157 5.34 16.28 -8.71
N ASN A 158 5.28 15.04 -9.17
CA ASN A 158 4.72 14.69 -10.47
C ASN A 158 3.22 14.39 -10.34
N VAL A 159 2.44 14.69 -11.38
CA VAL A 159 1.05 14.23 -11.49
C VAL A 159 1.07 12.78 -11.95
N VAL A 160 0.51 11.88 -11.14
CA VAL A 160 0.40 10.46 -11.48
C VAL A 160 -0.84 10.23 -12.33
N THR A 161 -0.68 9.48 -13.42
CA THR A 161 -1.77 9.01 -14.27
C THR A 161 -1.95 7.51 -14.11
N THR A 162 -3.04 6.95 -14.64
CA THR A 162 -3.26 5.49 -14.62
C THR A 162 -2.19 4.69 -15.37
N GLY A 163 -1.42 5.33 -16.25
CA GLY A 163 -0.28 4.71 -16.94
C GLY A 163 1.03 4.80 -16.16
N ASP A 164 1.14 5.74 -15.21
CA ASP A 164 2.36 5.97 -14.45
C ASP A 164 2.40 5.14 -13.15
N THR A 165 2.51 3.83 -13.32
CA THR A 165 2.52 2.88 -12.19
C THR A 165 3.89 2.78 -11.51
N GLY A 166 4.97 3.17 -12.18
CA GLY A 166 6.34 3.04 -11.70
C GLY A 166 6.77 4.14 -10.71
N THR A 167 6.13 5.31 -10.76
CA THR A 167 6.45 6.42 -9.85
C THR A 167 5.61 6.41 -8.57
N VAL A 168 4.56 5.58 -8.50
CA VAL A 168 3.76 5.37 -7.28
C VAL A 168 4.62 4.66 -6.25
N THR A 169 5.15 5.43 -5.30
CA THR A 169 5.94 4.93 -4.17
C THR A 169 5.10 4.82 -2.91
N SER A 170 5.60 4.11 -1.90
CA SER A 170 4.89 3.98 -0.62
C SER A 170 4.64 5.33 0.07
N THR A 171 5.46 6.36 -0.17
CA THR A 171 5.22 7.69 0.40
C THR A 171 4.01 8.41 -0.20
N MET A 172 3.53 7.96 -1.36
CA MET A 172 2.29 8.45 -1.99
C MET A 172 1.04 7.78 -1.42
N LEU A 173 1.21 6.68 -0.69
CA LEU A 173 0.13 5.92 -0.06
C LEU A 173 0.23 6.13 1.45
N ALA A 174 -0.80 6.72 2.05
CA ALA A 174 -0.80 6.90 3.49
C ALA A 174 -0.92 5.55 4.21
N ASP A 175 -0.22 5.42 5.34
CA ASP A 175 -0.23 4.17 6.12
C ASP A 175 -1.66 3.83 6.56
N GLY A 176 -2.04 2.56 6.34
CA GLY A 176 -3.35 2.03 6.71
C GLY A 176 -4.51 2.45 5.80
N THR A 177 -4.28 3.21 4.73
CA THR A 177 -5.37 3.59 3.81
C THR A 177 -5.71 2.54 2.77
N ILE A 178 -4.77 1.63 2.46
CA ILE A 178 -5.02 0.51 1.55
C ILE A 178 -5.80 -0.57 2.31
N VAL A 179 -7.08 -0.70 1.97
CA VAL A 179 -7.98 -1.71 2.53
C VAL A 179 -8.16 -2.89 1.58
N ALA A 180 -8.79 -3.97 2.06
CA ALA A 180 -8.99 -5.17 1.26
C ALA A 180 -9.77 -4.91 -0.06
N ALA A 181 -10.68 -3.94 -0.07
CA ALA A 181 -11.44 -3.57 -1.26
C ALA A 181 -10.60 -2.91 -2.36
N ASP A 182 -9.45 -2.31 -2.01
CA ASP A 182 -8.52 -1.69 -2.96
C ASP A 182 -7.63 -2.73 -3.66
N LEU A 183 -7.54 -3.94 -3.11
CA LEU A 183 -6.75 -5.03 -3.64
C LEU A 183 -7.64 -5.95 -4.48
N ALA A 184 -7.35 -6.04 -5.77
CA ALA A 184 -7.99 -7.02 -6.64
C ALA A 184 -7.76 -8.46 -6.11
N SER A 185 -8.64 -9.38 -6.49
CA SER A 185 -8.44 -10.81 -6.17
C SER A 185 -7.08 -11.29 -6.68
N ASN A 186 -6.33 -12.00 -5.83
CA ASN A 186 -4.96 -12.46 -6.10
C ASN A 186 -3.93 -11.32 -6.32
N ALA A 187 -4.23 -10.08 -5.94
CA ALA A 187 -3.29 -8.97 -6.08
C ALA A 187 -2.01 -9.17 -5.25
N VAL A 188 -2.09 -9.86 -4.11
CA VAL A 188 -0.93 -10.22 -3.27
C VAL A 188 -0.59 -11.69 -3.51
N THR A 189 0.39 -11.95 -4.37
CA THR A 189 0.89 -13.30 -4.67
C THR A 189 2.06 -13.65 -3.75
N THR A 190 2.44 -14.93 -3.70
CA THR A 190 3.63 -15.39 -2.97
C THR A 190 4.89 -14.62 -3.38
N ALA A 191 5.10 -14.36 -4.67
CA ALA A 191 6.26 -13.58 -5.13
C ALA A 191 6.28 -12.12 -4.64
N LYS A 192 5.14 -11.55 -4.23
CA LYS A 192 5.04 -10.21 -3.65
C LYS A 192 5.26 -10.18 -2.13
N ILE A 193 5.29 -11.35 -1.50
CA ILE A 193 5.59 -11.51 -0.08
C ILE A 193 7.02 -12.06 0.00
N THR A 194 7.99 -11.20 0.30
CA THR A 194 9.38 -11.65 0.47
C THR A 194 9.52 -12.58 1.68
N ASP A 195 10.49 -13.49 1.61
CA ASP A 195 10.76 -14.47 2.66
C ASP A 195 10.95 -13.80 4.03
N GLY A 196 10.32 -14.39 5.06
CA GLY A 196 10.36 -13.88 6.43
C GLY A 196 9.38 -12.72 6.73
N ASN A 197 8.70 -12.14 5.73
CA ASN A 197 7.78 -11.03 5.99
C ASN A 197 6.52 -11.45 6.75
N VAL A 198 6.07 -12.69 6.60
CA VAL A 198 4.97 -13.28 7.40
C VAL A 198 5.54 -13.75 8.75
N THR A 199 5.68 -12.81 9.67
CA THR A 199 6.14 -13.05 11.05
C THR A 199 5.03 -13.66 11.90
N THR A 200 5.36 -14.31 13.02
CA THR A 200 4.38 -14.88 13.96
C THR A 200 3.29 -13.89 14.37
N ALA A 201 3.63 -12.62 14.64
CA ALA A 201 2.65 -11.59 15.01
C ALA A 201 1.63 -11.25 13.90
N LYS A 202 1.90 -11.62 12.64
CA LYS A 202 0.99 -11.44 11.50
C LYS A 202 0.06 -12.65 11.30
N ILE A 203 0.37 -13.78 11.94
CA ILE A 203 -0.45 -14.99 11.93
C ILE A 203 -1.31 -14.95 13.19
N GLY A 204 -2.62 -14.78 13.02
CA GLY A 204 -3.55 -14.82 14.15
C GLY A 204 -3.49 -16.17 14.89
N ALA A 205 -3.88 -16.18 16.17
CA ALA A 205 -4.05 -17.41 16.91
C ALA A 205 -4.97 -18.38 16.14
N ASP A 206 -4.61 -19.65 16.11
CA ASP A 206 -5.32 -20.73 15.40
C ASP A 206 -5.50 -20.52 13.88
N ALA A 207 -4.81 -19.54 13.28
CA ALA A 207 -4.92 -19.28 11.84
C ALA A 207 -4.37 -20.45 11.01
N VAL A 208 -3.33 -21.14 11.49
CA VAL A 208 -2.79 -22.37 10.88
C VAL A 208 -3.56 -23.57 11.42
N THR A 209 -4.65 -23.90 10.75
CA THR A 209 -5.49 -25.08 11.05
C THR A 209 -4.87 -26.34 10.48
N GLY A 210 -5.25 -27.52 10.98
CA GLY A 210 -4.79 -28.82 10.43
C GLY A 210 -4.95 -28.93 8.91
N ALA A 211 -6.05 -28.45 8.34
CA ALA A 211 -6.26 -28.45 6.88
C ALA A 211 -5.27 -27.58 6.07
N LYS A 212 -4.50 -26.70 6.72
CA LYS A 212 -3.44 -25.87 6.09
C LYS A 212 -2.06 -26.51 6.21
N ILE A 213 -1.94 -27.57 7.00
CA ILE A 213 -0.72 -28.37 7.16
C ILE A 213 -0.95 -29.62 6.31
N ALA A 214 -0.11 -29.83 5.30
CA ALA A 214 -0.22 -31.05 4.51
C ALA A 214 0.11 -32.29 5.35
N ASP A 215 -0.35 -33.44 4.90
CA ASP A 215 -0.07 -34.72 5.57
C ASP A 215 1.44 -34.96 5.67
N ASP A 216 1.85 -35.55 6.80
CA ASP A 216 3.25 -35.90 7.13
C ASP A 216 4.26 -34.74 7.15
N GLN A 217 3.80 -33.47 7.16
CA GLN A 217 4.71 -32.33 7.20
C GLN A 217 5.38 -32.12 8.57
N ILE A 218 4.70 -32.50 9.66
CA ILE A 218 5.24 -32.32 11.01
C ILE A 218 6.08 -33.54 11.41
N ASN A 219 7.39 -33.39 11.30
CA ASN A 219 8.40 -34.37 11.71
C ASN A 219 9.13 -33.98 13.01
N SER A 220 10.11 -34.79 13.42
CA SER A 220 10.85 -34.61 14.68
C SER A 220 11.54 -33.25 14.83
N GLU A 221 11.95 -32.59 13.74
CA GLU A 221 12.58 -31.26 13.79
C GLU A 221 11.60 -30.16 14.24
N HIS A 222 10.29 -30.38 14.07
CA HIS A 222 9.26 -29.41 14.44
C HIS A 222 8.86 -29.48 15.92
N TYR A 223 9.31 -30.51 16.63
CA TYR A 223 9.06 -30.71 18.05
C TYR A 223 10.34 -30.45 18.82
N VAL A 224 10.25 -29.70 19.92
CA VAL A 224 11.37 -29.63 20.87
C VAL A 224 11.35 -30.83 21.80
N ASP A 225 12.50 -31.21 22.35
CA ASP A 225 12.60 -32.30 23.33
C ASP A 225 11.59 -32.12 24.47
N ALA A 226 10.91 -33.22 24.82
CA ALA A 226 9.86 -33.28 25.83
C ALA A 226 8.60 -32.42 25.57
N SER A 227 8.42 -31.88 24.36
CA SER A 227 7.18 -31.15 24.02
C SER A 227 5.93 -32.03 23.96
N ILE A 228 6.09 -33.33 23.73
CA ILE A 228 4.99 -34.31 23.79
C ILE A 228 4.93 -34.89 25.19
N ASP A 229 3.95 -34.43 25.96
CA ASP A 229 3.65 -34.93 27.31
C ASP A 229 2.38 -35.80 27.35
N THR A 230 1.97 -36.22 28.54
CA THR A 230 0.78 -37.07 28.74
C THR A 230 -0.52 -36.39 28.37
N ALA A 231 -0.60 -35.05 28.34
CA ALA A 231 -1.79 -34.34 27.87
C ALA A 231 -1.92 -34.40 26.33
N HIS A 232 -0.80 -34.55 25.62
CA HIS A 232 -0.78 -34.71 24.16
C HIS A 232 -1.12 -36.15 23.72
N ILE A 233 -0.83 -37.14 24.57
CA ILE A 233 -1.08 -38.56 24.30
C ILE A 233 -2.34 -39.00 25.04
N ALA A 234 -3.46 -39.12 24.30
CA ALA A 234 -4.68 -39.64 24.89
C ALA A 234 -4.55 -41.11 25.36
N ASP A 235 -5.46 -41.54 26.24
CA ASP A 235 -5.48 -42.89 26.77
C ASP A 235 -5.48 -43.96 25.66
N SER A 236 -4.72 -45.03 25.88
CA SER A 236 -4.57 -46.16 24.97
C SER A 236 -4.02 -45.83 23.57
N GLN A 237 -3.46 -44.63 23.34
CA GLN A 237 -2.88 -44.28 22.05
C GLN A 237 -1.58 -45.00 21.76
N ILE A 238 -0.77 -45.32 22.78
CA ILE A 238 0.43 -46.15 22.61
C ILE A 238 -0.01 -47.62 22.63
N THR A 239 -0.21 -48.18 21.44
CA THR A 239 -0.58 -49.59 21.25
C THR A 239 0.67 -50.45 21.10
N ASN A 240 0.53 -51.77 21.28
CA ASN A 240 1.65 -52.70 21.07
C ASN A 240 2.32 -52.54 19.69
N ALA A 241 1.56 -52.20 18.65
CA ALA A 241 2.10 -51.98 17.30
C ALA A 241 2.95 -50.71 17.17
N LYS A 242 2.81 -49.75 18.08
CA LYS A 242 3.62 -48.51 18.15
C LYS A 242 4.86 -48.66 19.03
N MET A 243 4.94 -49.75 19.78
CA MET A 243 6.09 -50.09 20.61
C MET A 243 7.04 -50.98 19.82
N ALA A 244 8.35 -50.68 19.89
CA ALA A 244 9.35 -51.60 19.35
C ALA A 244 9.38 -52.89 20.18
N ASP A 245 9.77 -54.00 19.55
CA ASP A 245 9.99 -55.27 20.26
C ASP A 245 11.01 -55.06 21.39
N ASN A 246 10.70 -55.57 22.58
CA ASN A 246 11.50 -55.41 23.80
C ASN A 246 11.70 -53.95 24.26
N SER A 247 10.85 -53.01 23.83
CA SER A 247 10.88 -51.62 24.32
C SER A 247 10.59 -51.47 25.82
N VAL A 248 9.92 -52.45 26.42
CA VAL A 248 9.74 -52.55 27.87
C VAL A 248 10.81 -53.51 28.42
N ASN A 249 11.82 -52.95 29.07
CA ASN A 249 12.88 -53.68 29.76
C ASN A 249 12.66 -53.66 31.29
N THR A 250 13.58 -54.24 32.04
CA THR A 250 13.46 -54.35 33.51
C THR A 250 13.45 -53.01 34.22
N ALA A 251 14.01 -51.94 33.63
CA ALA A 251 13.96 -50.60 34.19
C ALA A 251 12.55 -49.98 34.09
N GLU A 252 11.79 -50.30 33.04
CA GLU A 252 10.39 -49.85 32.92
C GLU A 252 9.43 -50.74 33.73
N LEU A 253 9.79 -52.00 34.02
CA LEU A 253 9.08 -52.87 34.95
C LEU A 253 9.55 -52.64 36.38
N VAL A 254 9.02 -51.61 37.02
CA VAL A 254 9.28 -51.33 38.44
C VAL A 254 8.95 -52.53 39.35
N ASP A 255 9.55 -52.58 40.54
CA ASP A 255 9.27 -53.62 41.53
C ASP A 255 7.76 -53.79 41.76
N ASP A 256 7.31 -55.04 41.84
CA ASP A 256 5.89 -55.43 41.94
C ASP A 256 4.99 -55.02 40.76
N ALA A 257 5.55 -54.51 39.65
CA ALA A 257 4.78 -54.17 38.46
C ALA A 257 4.05 -55.39 37.86
N VAL A 258 4.62 -56.60 37.95
CA VAL A 258 3.98 -57.84 37.48
C VAL A 258 3.41 -58.62 38.66
N THR A 259 2.20 -58.22 39.08
CA THR A 259 1.45 -58.91 40.14
C THR A 259 0.83 -60.21 39.64
N ALA A 260 0.49 -61.15 40.53
CA ALA A 260 -0.21 -62.39 40.19
C ALA A 260 -1.49 -62.15 39.36
N ALA A 261 -2.22 -61.06 39.58
CA ALA A 261 -3.43 -60.70 38.82
C ALA A 261 -3.16 -60.30 37.35
N LYS A 262 -1.90 -59.96 37.01
CA LYS A 262 -1.46 -59.61 35.65
C LYS A 262 -0.96 -60.83 34.87
N LEU A 263 -0.72 -61.96 35.55
CA LEU A 263 -0.34 -63.22 34.93
C LEU A 263 -1.59 -64.03 34.61
N ALA A 264 -1.70 -64.52 33.38
CA ALA A 264 -2.75 -65.46 33.02
C ALA A 264 -2.56 -66.78 33.77
N SER A 265 -3.65 -67.50 34.07
CA SER A 265 -3.56 -68.81 34.71
C SER A 265 -2.66 -69.75 33.90
N ASN A 266 -1.72 -70.41 34.58
CA ASN A 266 -0.72 -71.31 34.00
C ASN A 266 0.27 -70.64 33.02
N SER A 267 0.40 -69.31 33.01
CA SER A 267 1.34 -68.62 32.11
C SER A 267 2.81 -68.82 32.51
N VAL A 268 3.08 -69.07 33.79
CA VAL A 268 4.41 -69.43 34.29
C VAL A 268 4.55 -70.94 34.14
N VAL A 269 5.23 -71.36 33.08
CA VAL A 269 5.52 -72.78 32.80
C VAL A 269 6.88 -73.16 33.37
N SER A 270 7.19 -74.44 33.49
CA SER A 270 8.50 -74.90 34.00
C SER A 270 9.68 -74.29 33.23
N ALA A 271 9.56 -74.14 31.90
CA ALA A 271 10.60 -73.50 31.09
C ALA A 271 10.80 -71.99 31.39
N SER A 272 9.84 -71.34 32.07
CA SER A 272 9.95 -69.95 32.55
C SER A 272 10.70 -69.85 33.87
N ILE A 273 10.90 -70.97 34.59
CA ILE A 273 11.57 -71.03 35.89
C ILE A 273 12.97 -71.60 35.66
N VAL A 274 13.99 -70.87 36.10
CA VAL A 274 15.38 -71.37 35.99
C VAL A 274 15.58 -72.48 37.03
N ASP A 275 16.18 -73.59 36.61
CA ASP A 275 16.40 -74.75 37.49
C ASP A 275 17.17 -74.37 38.77
N GLY A 276 16.68 -74.87 39.90
CA GLY A 276 17.27 -74.62 41.23
C GLY A 276 16.98 -73.23 41.83
N THR A 277 16.22 -72.38 41.15
CA THR A 277 15.91 -71.02 41.69
C THR A 277 14.78 -71.00 42.70
N ILE A 278 13.86 -71.96 42.66
CA ILE A 278 12.82 -72.09 43.70
C ILE A 278 13.46 -72.64 44.97
N VAL A 279 13.67 -71.78 45.95
CA VAL A 279 14.22 -72.14 47.26
C VAL A 279 13.12 -72.48 48.26
N THR A 280 13.46 -73.07 49.40
CA THR A 280 12.48 -73.46 50.43
C THR A 280 11.63 -72.30 50.94
N GLY A 281 12.17 -71.08 50.94
CA GLY A 281 11.45 -69.87 51.33
C GLY A 281 10.36 -69.43 50.33
N ASP A 282 10.45 -69.83 49.06
CA ASP A 282 9.47 -69.49 48.02
C ASP A 282 8.21 -70.36 48.11
N ILE A 283 8.32 -71.52 48.77
CA ILE A 283 7.24 -72.50 48.93
C ILE A 283 6.67 -72.37 50.34
N ALA A 284 5.41 -71.93 50.44
CA ALA A 284 4.73 -71.89 51.73
C ALA A 284 4.62 -73.29 52.37
N ASN A 285 4.64 -73.36 53.70
CA ASN A 285 4.46 -74.62 54.43
C ASN A 285 3.18 -75.35 53.97
N ASN A 286 3.28 -76.66 53.72
CA ASN A 286 2.20 -77.50 53.19
C ASN A 286 1.71 -77.12 51.78
N ALA A 287 2.40 -76.23 51.05
CA ALA A 287 2.00 -75.87 49.69
C ALA A 287 2.14 -77.04 48.71
N ILE A 288 3.09 -77.96 48.93
CA ILE A 288 3.18 -79.23 48.21
C ILE A 288 2.38 -80.27 48.98
N THR A 289 1.20 -80.61 48.47
CA THR A 289 0.31 -81.63 49.01
C THR A 289 0.47 -82.94 48.24
N ASN A 290 0.04 -84.08 48.78
CA ASN A 290 0.07 -85.36 48.05
C ASN A 290 -0.56 -85.27 46.65
N ALA A 291 -1.66 -84.51 46.49
CA ALA A 291 -2.31 -84.29 45.19
C ALA A 291 -1.49 -83.49 44.16
N LYS A 292 -0.37 -82.87 44.57
CA LYS A 292 0.56 -82.11 43.71
C LYS A 292 1.82 -82.90 43.38
N MET A 293 2.04 -84.04 44.03
CA MET A 293 3.14 -84.97 43.72
C MET A 293 2.63 -85.99 42.71
N ALA A 294 3.48 -86.38 41.77
CA ALA A 294 3.18 -87.53 40.93
C ALA A 294 3.37 -88.82 41.74
N ASP A 295 2.64 -89.87 41.39
CA ASP A 295 2.86 -91.20 41.98
C ASP A 295 4.32 -91.61 41.78
N ASP A 296 4.91 -92.20 42.83
CA ASP A 296 6.32 -92.61 42.90
C ASP A 296 7.35 -91.48 42.72
N SER A 297 6.96 -90.19 42.79
CA SER A 297 7.91 -89.07 42.63
C SER A 297 8.87 -88.87 43.80
N VAL A 298 8.64 -89.55 44.92
CA VAL A 298 9.51 -89.54 46.11
C VAL A 298 10.08 -90.95 46.28
N GLY A 299 11.30 -91.16 45.80
CA GLY A 299 12.00 -92.44 45.84
C GLY A 299 12.99 -92.56 46.99
N ALA A 300 13.77 -93.64 46.97
CA ALA A 300 14.78 -93.91 47.99
C ALA A 300 15.92 -92.87 48.02
N ALA A 301 16.15 -92.13 46.92
CA ALA A 301 17.15 -91.08 46.87
C ALA A 301 16.67 -89.78 47.57
N GLU A 302 15.37 -89.54 47.57
CA GLU A 302 14.72 -88.37 48.16
C GLU A 302 14.42 -88.57 49.67
N LEU A 303 14.39 -89.82 50.14
CA LEU A 303 14.21 -90.18 51.55
C LEU A 303 15.56 -90.44 52.23
N VAL A 304 15.99 -89.55 53.11
CA VAL A 304 17.14 -89.81 53.99
C VAL A 304 16.77 -90.83 55.08
N ASP A 305 17.76 -91.58 55.58
CA ASP A 305 17.52 -92.60 56.62
C ASP A 305 16.81 -91.97 57.83
N THR A 306 15.83 -92.69 58.38
CA THR A 306 14.93 -92.25 59.49
C THR A 306 13.97 -91.08 59.20
N SER A 307 13.91 -90.55 57.97
CA SER A 307 13.00 -89.42 57.63
C SER A 307 11.50 -89.75 57.71
N VAL A 308 11.13 -91.02 57.55
CA VAL A 308 9.75 -91.50 57.66
C VAL A 308 9.56 -92.18 59.01
N GLY A 309 8.69 -91.62 59.85
CA GLY A 309 8.35 -92.24 61.14
C GLY A 309 7.60 -93.55 60.97
N THR A 310 7.76 -94.50 61.89
CA THR A 310 7.10 -95.82 61.85
C THR A 310 5.57 -95.74 61.79
N ALA A 311 4.98 -94.65 62.29
CA ALA A 311 3.54 -94.37 62.20
C ALA A 311 3.03 -94.02 60.78
N ALA A 312 3.94 -93.63 59.87
CA ALA A 312 3.61 -93.29 58.48
C ALA A 312 3.72 -94.50 57.52
N LEU A 313 4.22 -95.64 57.99
CA LEU A 313 4.30 -96.89 57.23
C LEU A 313 3.05 -97.73 57.51
N ALA A 314 2.36 -98.15 56.46
CA ALA A 314 1.28 -99.13 56.63
C ALA A 314 1.86 -100.42 57.21
N SER A 315 1.15 -101.00 58.19
CA SER A 315 1.47 -102.35 58.67
C SER A 315 1.17 -103.33 57.55
N ASN A 316 2.22 -103.85 56.90
CA ASN A 316 2.08 -104.98 55.99
C ASN A 316 1.66 -106.24 56.73
#